data_AF-A0A6G1IS57-F1
#
_entry.id   AF-A0A6G1IS57-F1
#
_cell.length_a   1.000
_cell.length_b   1.000
_cell.length_c   1.000
_cell.angle_alpha   90.00
_cell.angle_beta   90.00
_cell.angle_gamma   90.00
#
_symmetry.space_group_name_H-M   'P 1'
#
loop_
_entity.id
_entity.type
_entity.pdbx_description
1 polymer ?
#
loop_
_entity_poly.entity_id
_entity_poly.type
_entity_poly.pdbx_seq_one_letter_code
_entity_poly.pdbx_strand_id
1 'polypeptide(L)'
;MLEGELNVDVGDKRIRLRPSDDELEIPARCRNWAIPLPPSEDRKYTKFLLNDPGADGPYMLDAIFYENYYRYMDQALSPGGEGISVVQVFCMFGAGGSCLVLLNFILFSMTLSKAMTVVIGRWLGGILGYQPYYKEWTTDWETVEKRFARG
;
A
#
# COMPACT_ATOMS: atom_id res chain seq x y z
N MET A 1 -18.71 6.37 8.84
CA MET A 1 -19.84 5.60 9.41
C MET A 1 -19.89 4.23 8.74
N LEU A 2 -19.91 3.15 9.53
CA LEU A 2 -19.91 1.76 9.05
C LEU A 2 -21.34 1.28 8.76
N GLU A 3 -21.58 0.74 7.56
CA GLU A 3 -22.80 0.03 7.17
C GLU A 3 -22.45 -1.45 7.01
N GLY A 4 -23.16 -2.32 7.73
CA GLY A 4 -22.88 -3.75 7.79
C GLY A 4 -21.90 -4.12 8.91
N GLU A 5 -21.15 -5.21 8.76
CA GLU A 5 -20.08 -5.58 9.70
C GLU A 5 -18.78 -5.80 8.93
N LEU A 6 -17.67 -5.50 9.59
CA LEU A 6 -16.32 -5.61 9.05
C LEU A 6 -15.43 -6.36 10.04
N ASN A 7 -14.69 -7.36 9.59
CA ASN A 7 -13.57 -7.86 10.38
C ASN A 7 -12.33 -7.08 10.00
N VAL A 8 -11.62 -6.52 10.98
CA VAL A 8 -10.35 -5.84 10.79
C VAL A 8 -9.29 -6.63 11.53
N ASP A 9 -8.34 -7.19 10.80
CA ASP A 9 -7.13 -7.75 11.40
C ASP A 9 -6.18 -6.59 11.71
N VAL A 10 -5.71 -6.49 12.94
CA VAL A 10 -4.72 -5.50 13.41
C VAL A 10 -3.61 -6.28 14.14
N GLY A 11 -2.50 -6.47 13.43
CA GLY A 11 -1.39 -7.33 13.87
C GLY A 11 -1.83 -8.79 13.91
N ASP A 12 -1.86 -9.34 15.13
CA ASP A 12 -2.29 -10.72 15.42
C ASP A 12 -3.72 -10.81 15.97
N LYS A 13 -4.42 -9.68 16.08
CA LYS A 13 -5.79 -9.62 16.60
C LYS A 13 -6.78 -9.41 15.47
N ARG A 14 -7.86 -10.19 15.47
CA ARG A 14 -9.03 -9.97 14.62
C ARG A 14 -10.11 -9.25 15.42
N ILE A 15 -10.51 -8.08 14.98
CA ILE A 15 -11.54 -7.24 15.62
C ILE A 15 -12.76 -7.23 14.71
N ARG A 16 -13.95 -7.52 15.25
CA ARG A 16 -15.21 -7.37 14.52
C ARG A 16 -15.80 -6.00 14.83
N LEU A 17 -15.99 -5.18 13.81
CA LEU A 17 -16.65 -3.88 13.87
C LEU A 17 -18.11 -4.00 13.41
N ARG A 18 -18.99 -3.34 14.14
CA ARG A 18 -20.43 -3.19 13.91
C ARG A 18 -20.78 -1.72 13.76
N PRO A 19 -21.95 -1.37 13.21
CA PRO A 19 -22.36 0.03 13.03
C PRO A 19 -22.45 0.83 14.33
N SER A 20 -22.62 0.14 15.46
CA SER A 20 -22.65 0.72 16.82
C SER A 20 -21.27 1.02 17.39
N ASP A 21 -20.21 0.49 16.78
CA ASP A 21 -18.85 0.65 17.29
C ASP A 21 -18.27 1.99 16.80
N ASP A 22 -17.45 2.60 17.65
CA ASP A 22 -16.77 3.86 17.35
C ASP A 22 -15.60 3.66 16.37
N GLU A 23 -14.89 4.73 16.05
CA GLU A 23 -13.70 4.70 15.20
C GLU A 23 -12.62 3.76 15.76
N LEU A 24 -12.11 2.85 14.91
CA LEU A 24 -11.00 1.97 15.25
C LEU A 24 -9.68 2.61 14.83
N GLU A 25 -8.90 3.07 15.81
CA GLU A 25 -7.53 3.53 15.55
C GLU A 25 -6.61 2.33 15.25
N ILE A 26 -5.92 2.39 14.11
CA ILE A 26 -4.92 1.39 13.72
C ILE A 26 -3.53 1.94 14.09
N PRO A 27 -2.78 1.27 14.99
CA PRO A 27 -1.45 1.72 15.36
C PRO A 27 -0.52 1.80 14.14
N ALA A 28 0.32 2.84 14.12
CA ALA A 28 1.33 2.98 13.08
C ALA A 28 2.23 1.73 13.01
N ARG A 29 2.60 1.33 11.79
CA ARG A 29 3.46 0.15 11.51
C ARG A 29 2.84 -1.18 11.95
N CYS A 30 1.52 -1.23 12.12
CA CYS A 30 0.79 -2.45 12.34
C CYS A 30 0.27 -3.00 11.01
N ARG A 31 0.45 -4.31 10.77
CA ARG A 31 -0.22 -4.98 9.66
C ARG A 31 -1.73 -4.85 9.88
N ASN A 32 -2.46 -4.38 8.88
CA ASN A 32 -3.91 -4.32 8.94
C ASN A 32 -4.57 -4.93 7.69
N TRP A 33 -5.73 -5.54 7.87
CA TRP A 33 -6.56 -6.05 6.78
C TRP A 33 -8.03 -5.87 7.10
N ALA A 34 -8.73 -5.07 6.30
CA ALA A 34 -10.19 -4.97 6.29
C ALA A 34 -10.80 -6.11 5.46
N ILE A 35 -11.55 -7.00 6.11
CA ILE A 35 -12.19 -8.17 5.52
C ILE A 35 -13.72 -8.05 5.69
N PRO A 36 -14.48 -7.78 4.62
CA PRO A 36 -15.93 -7.79 4.69
C PRO A 36 -16.43 -9.21 5.01
N LEU A 37 -17.48 -9.35 5.82
CA LEU A 37 -18.10 -10.67 5.96
C LEU A 37 -18.89 -11.02 4.68
N PRO A 38 -19.13 -12.32 4.43
CA PRO A 38 -19.89 -12.76 3.28
C PRO A 38 -21.25 -12.04 3.18
N PRO A 39 -21.69 -11.70 1.96
CA PRO A 39 -23.01 -11.11 1.75
C PRO A 39 -24.10 -12.10 2.20
N SER A 40 -25.18 -11.57 2.75
CA SER A 40 -26.40 -12.31 3.11
C SER A 40 -27.62 -11.63 2.48
N GLU A 41 -28.79 -12.27 2.51
CA GLU A 41 -30.02 -11.69 1.94
C GLU A 41 -30.33 -10.31 2.54
N ASP A 42 -30.10 -10.16 3.85
CA ASP A 42 -30.32 -8.92 4.60
C ASP A 42 -29.15 -7.93 4.48
N ARG A 43 -27.99 -8.36 3.95
CA ARG A 43 -26.75 -7.58 3.97
C ARG A 43 -25.93 -7.79 2.70
N LYS A 44 -26.28 -7.01 1.68
CA LYS A 44 -25.64 -7.07 0.35
C LYS A 44 -24.29 -6.35 0.27
N TYR A 45 -24.09 -5.32 1.08
CA TYR A 45 -22.90 -4.45 1.00
C TYR A 45 -22.31 -4.19 2.39
N THR A 46 -21.01 -3.91 2.43
CA THR A 46 -20.31 -3.35 3.60
C THR A 46 -19.70 -2.02 3.17
N LYS A 47 -20.05 -0.93 3.85
CA LYS A 47 -19.47 0.40 3.57
C LYS A 47 -18.78 0.90 4.83
N PHE A 48 -17.55 1.39 4.70
CA PHE A 48 -16.83 1.97 5.83
C PHE A 48 -16.00 3.16 5.34
N LEU A 49 -15.65 4.04 6.27
CA LEU A 49 -14.71 5.12 5.99
C LEU A 49 -13.34 4.69 6.52
N LEU A 50 -12.32 4.88 5.70
CA LEU A 50 -10.93 4.72 6.07
C LEU A 50 -10.31 6.12 6.03
N ASN A 51 -9.86 6.60 7.18
CA ASN A 51 -9.17 7.87 7.30
C ASN A 51 -7.69 7.62 7.59
N ASP A 52 -6.83 8.44 7.01
CA ASP A 52 -5.42 8.55 7.36
C ASP A 52 -5.17 10.04 7.67
N PRO A 53 -4.41 10.39 8.73
CA PRO A 53 -3.91 11.74 8.90
C PRO A 53 -2.95 12.00 7.74
N GLY A 54 -3.47 12.56 6.64
CA GLY A 54 -2.81 12.59 5.33
C GLY A 54 -1.30 12.79 5.43
N ALA A 55 -0.54 11.88 4.82
CA ALA A 55 0.91 11.88 4.90
C ALA A 55 1.48 13.24 4.48
N ASP A 56 2.16 13.95 5.38
CA ASP A 56 2.91 15.15 5.05
C ASP A 56 4.31 14.74 4.58
N GLY A 57 4.59 14.89 3.28
CA GLY A 57 5.93 14.64 2.73
C GLY A 57 5.99 14.14 1.28
N PRO A 58 7.19 13.82 0.78
CA PRO A 58 7.36 13.33 -0.59
C PRO A 58 6.91 11.86 -0.77
N TYR A 59 6.61 11.15 0.33
CA TYR A 59 6.28 9.73 0.30
C TYR A 59 4.83 9.48 0.71
N MET A 60 3.98 9.11 -0.26
CA MET A 60 2.54 8.94 -0.02
C MET A 60 1.94 7.78 -0.83
N LEU A 61 0.98 7.07 -0.22
CA LEU A 61 0.08 6.13 -0.88
C LEU A 61 -1.13 6.87 -1.46
N ASP A 62 -0.90 7.71 -2.47
CA ASP A 62 -1.93 8.53 -3.09
C ASP A 62 -2.33 7.99 -4.47
N ALA A 63 -3.18 8.75 -5.18
CA ALA A 63 -3.64 8.39 -6.52
C ALA A 63 -2.46 8.09 -7.46
N ILE A 64 -1.40 8.91 -7.42
CA ILE A 64 -0.19 8.72 -8.25
C ILE A 64 0.45 7.36 -7.98
N PHE A 65 0.61 6.99 -6.70
CA PHE A 65 1.13 5.66 -6.35
C PHE A 65 0.25 4.55 -6.91
N TYR A 66 -1.07 4.61 -6.70
CA TYR A 66 -1.97 3.55 -7.13
C TYR A 66 -2.07 3.44 -8.66
N GLU A 67 -2.09 4.55 -9.38
CA GLU A 67 -2.06 4.58 -10.84
C GLU A 67 -0.83 3.83 -11.39
N ASN A 68 0.36 4.16 -10.89
CA ASN A 68 1.60 3.50 -11.31
C ASN A 68 1.64 2.03 -10.90
N TYR A 69 1.29 1.75 -9.65
CA TYR A 69 1.35 0.40 -9.12
C TYR A 69 0.40 -0.55 -9.86
N TYR A 70 -0.84 -0.13 -10.11
CA TYR A 70 -1.79 -0.98 -10.83
C TYR A 70 -1.43 -1.13 -12.31
N ARG A 71 -0.91 -0.09 -12.97
CA ARG A 71 -0.39 -0.21 -14.34
C ARG A 71 0.78 -1.20 -14.43
N TYR A 72 1.69 -1.13 -13.46
CA TYR A 72 2.79 -2.08 -13.37
C TYR A 72 2.29 -3.52 -13.16
N MET A 73 1.37 -3.73 -12.21
CA MET A 73 0.82 -5.06 -11.93
C MET A 73 0.07 -5.64 -13.14
N ASP A 74 -0.68 -4.81 -13.87
CA ASP A 74 -1.37 -5.19 -15.10
C ASP A 74 -0.37 -5.67 -16.16
N GLN A 75 0.71 -4.93 -16.41
CA GLN A 75 1.75 -5.33 -17.36
C GLN A 75 2.53 -6.58 -16.92
N ALA A 76 2.91 -6.64 -15.65
CA ALA A 76 3.70 -7.74 -15.10
C ALA A 76 2.94 -9.07 -15.07
N LEU A 77 1.63 -9.04 -14.83
CA LEU A 77 0.77 -10.23 -14.71
C LEU A 77 -0.02 -10.56 -15.97
N SER A 78 0.00 -9.69 -16.99
CA SER A 78 -0.63 -9.97 -18.28
C SER A 78 -0.04 -11.22 -18.94
N PRO A 79 -0.81 -11.94 -19.78
CA PRO A 79 -0.29 -13.06 -20.55
C PRO A 79 0.93 -12.63 -21.40
N GLY A 80 2.08 -13.25 -21.15
CA GLY A 80 3.36 -12.89 -21.80
C GLY A 80 4.13 -11.74 -21.13
N GLY A 81 3.66 -11.24 -19.98
CA GLY A 81 4.40 -10.30 -19.15
C GLY A 81 5.64 -10.93 -18.51
N GLU A 82 6.60 -10.08 -18.13
CA GLU A 82 7.90 -10.49 -17.57
C GLU A 82 7.81 -11.01 -16.11
N GLY A 83 6.63 -10.95 -15.50
CA GLY A 83 6.42 -11.27 -14.09
C GLY A 83 6.79 -10.12 -13.15
N ILE A 84 6.52 -10.33 -11.86
CA ILE A 84 6.76 -9.31 -10.83
C ILE A 84 8.26 -9.24 -10.50
N SER A 85 8.88 -8.10 -10.79
CA SER A 85 10.22 -7.72 -10.34
C SER A 85 10.18 -7.22 -8.90
N VAL A 86 10.86 -7.95 -8.02
CA VAL A 86 10.98 -7.59 -6.60
C VAL A 86 11.62 -6.21 -6.41
N VAL A 87 12.61 -5.86 -7.26
CA VAL A 87 13.30 -4.55 -7.19
C VAL A 87 12.32 -3.43 -7.52
N GLN A 88 11.50 -3.59 -8.57
CA GLN A 88 10.51 -2.60 -8.96
C GLN A 88 9.45 -2.40 -7.87
N VAL A 89 8.97 -3.48 -7.26
CA VAL A 89 8.00 -3.38 -6.16
C VAL A 89 8.60 -2.64 -4.96
N PHE A 90 9.83 -2.97 -4.54
CA PHE A 90 10.49 -2.22 -3.46
C PHE A 90 10.73 -0.74 -3.83
N CYS A 91 11.02 -0.44 -5.10
CA CYS A 91 11.17 0.93 -5.58
C CYS A 91 9.87 1.73 -5.43
N MET A 92 8.75 1.18 -5.93
CA MET A 92 7.42 1.79 -5.84
C MET A 92 6.95 1.98 -4.40
N PHE A 93 7.01 0.93 -3.56
CA PHE A 93 6.59 1.02 -2.16
C PHE A 93 7.47 2.00 -1.35
N GLY A 94 8.76 2.12 -1.70
CA GLY A 94 9.67 3.08 -1.09
C GLY A 94 9.38 4.53 -1.41
N ALA A 95 8.79 4.81 -2.57
CA ALA A 95 8.23 6.11 -2.90
C ALA A 95 6.84 6.31 -2.29
N GLY A 96 6.05 5.25 -2.16
CA GLY A 96 4.75 5.28 -1.48
C GLY A 96 4.81 5.49 0.04
N GLY A 97 5.99 5.52 0.66
CA GLY A 97 6.15 5.63 2.12
C GLY A 97 5.69 4.38 2.89
N SER A 98 5.42 3.30 2.17
CA SER A 98 4.93 2.04 2.69
C SER A 98 6.02 0.97 2.60
N CYS A 99 5.76 -0.19 3.22
CA CYS A 99 6.69 -1.30 3.18
C CYS A 99 5.90 -2.61 3.05
N LEU A 100 6.44 -3.55 2.27
CA LEU A 100 5.84 -4.87 2.13
C LEU A 100 5.93 -5.62 3.45
N VAL A 101 4.84 -6.25 3.91
CA VAL A 101 4.94 -7.12 5.07
C VAL A 101 5.68 -8.39 4.65
N LEU A 102 6.88 -8.60 5.20
CA LEU A 102 7.64 -9.83 4.99
C LEU A 102 7.02 -10.97 5.81
N LEU A 103 7.35 -12.21 5.43
CA LEU A 103 6.86 -13.41 6.10
C LEU A 103 6.99 -13.31 7.63
N ASN A 104 5.92 -13.73 8.33
CA ASN A 104 5.74 -13.62 9.78
C ASN A 104 6.81 -14.37 10.61
N PHE A 105 7.64 -15.21 10.00
CA PHE A 105 8.70 -15.95 10.69
C PHE A 105 9.92 -15.08 11.04
N ILE A 106 10.08 -13.92 10.41
CA ILE A 106 11.23 -13.04 10.66
C ILE A 106 10.92 -12.09 11.82
N LEU A 107 11.61 -12.26 12.96
CA LEU A 107 11.61 -11.25 14.03
C LEU A 107 12.08 -9.91 13.44
N PHE A 108 11.34 -8.84 13.67
CA PHE A 108 11.57 -7.50 13.08
C PHE A 108 11.32 -7.38 11.57
N SER A 109 10.43 -8.21 11.00
CA SER A 109 10.00 -8.18 9.60
C SER A 109 9.71 -6.77 9.05
N MET A 110 9.03 -5.92 9.82
CA MET A 110 8.70 -4.54 9.40
C MET A 110 9.93 -3.63 9.30
N THR A 111 10.87 -3.75 10.23
CA THR A 111 12.13 -2.99 10.19
C THR A 111 12.99 -3.44 9.01
N LEU A 112 13.08 -4.76 8.81
CA LEU A 112 13.82 -5.33 7.69
C LEU A 112 13.19 -4.92 6.34
N SER A 113 11.86 -4.90 6.26
CA SER A 113 11.16 -4.47 5.05
C SER A 113 11.48 -3.02 4.67
N LYS A 114 11.50 -2.12 5.65
CA LYS A 114 11.93 -0.74 5.43
C LYS A 114 13.38 -0.66 4.98
N ALA A 115 14.28 -1.43 5.61
CA ALA A 115 15.68 -1.47 5.21
C ALA A 115 15.84 -1.96 3.76
N MET A 116 15.12 -3.01 3.36
CA MET A 116 15.13 -3.50 1.98
C MET A 116 14.51 -2.52 1.00
N THR A 117 13.48 -1.78 1.41
CA THR A 117 12.89 -0.73 0.58
C THR A 117 13.92 0.37 0.26
N VAL A 118 14.81 0.70 1.20
CA VAL A 118 15.92 1.64 0.95
C VAL A 118 17.03 0.99 0.11
N VAL A 119 17.55 -0.16 0.55
CA VAL A 119 18.72 -0.79 -0.08
C VAL A 119 18.39 -1.35 -1.46
N ILE A 120 17.31 -2.10 -1.58
CA ILE A 120 16.89 -2.71 -2.85
C ILE A 120 16.15 -1.70 -3.70
N GLY A 121 15.14 -1.03 -3.14
CA GLY A 121 14.27 -0.13 -3.91
C GLY A 121 14.98 1.14 -4.36
N ARG A 122 15.65 1.86 -3.45
CA ARG A 122 16.29 3.15 -3.78
C ARG A 122 17.69 2.98 -4.35
N TRP A 123 18.56 2.23 -3.69
CA TRP A 123 19.97 2.14 -4.12
C TRP A 123 20.14 1.22 -5.32
N LEU A 124 19.78 -0.06 -5.20
CA LEU A 124 19.89 -1.00 -6.32
C LEU A 124 18.94 -0.63 -7.46
N GLY A 125 17.71 -0.23 -7.14
CA GLY A 125 16.73 0.23 -8.13
C GLY A 125 17.26 1.40 -8.95
N GLY A 126 17.81 2.43 -8.30
CA GLY A 126 18.40 3.57 -9.00
C GLY A 126 19.58 3.21 -9.89
N ILE A 127 20.46 2.30 -9.44
CA ILE A 127 21.60 1.82 -10.26
C ILE A 127 21.12 1.03 -11.49
N LEU A 128 20.05 0.24 -11.33
CA LEU A 128 19.48 -0.58 -12.40
C LEU A 128 18.51 0.20 -13.31
N GLY A 129 18.28 1.48 -13.03
CA GLY A 129 17.39 2.34 -13.81
C GLY A 129 15.90 2.16 -13.51
N TYR A 130 15.55 1.45 -12.44
CA TYR A 130 14.16 1.36 -11.99
C TYR A 130 13.69 2.70 -11.44
N GLN A 131 12.44 3.05 -11.77
CA GLN A 131 11.82 4.29 -11.34
C GLN A 131 10.52 3.97 -10.60
N PRO A 132 10.22 4.72 -9.53
CA PRO A 132 9.00 4.49 -8.76
C PRO A 132 7.75 4.92 -9.52
N TYR A 133 7.83 5.99 -10.32
CA TYR A 133 6.72 6.53 -11.10
C TYR A 133 7.14 6.81 -12.54
N TYR A 134 6.22 6.55 -13.47
CA TYR A 134 6.38 6.70 -14.90
C TYR A 134 5.36 7.71 -15.42
N LYS A 135 5.79 8.61 -16.31
CA LYS A 135 4.97 9.73 -16.78
C LYS A 135 3.74 9.27 -17.55
N GLU A 136 3.88 8.18 -18.28
CA GLU A 136 2.83 7.52 -19.05
C GLU A 136 1.74 6.88 -18.19
N TRP A 137 2.00 6.63 -16.90
CA TRP A 137 1.05 5.97 -16.00
C TRP A 137 0.38 6.93 -15.03
N THR A 138 0.89 8.15 -14.92
CA THR A 138 0.42 9.17 -13.98
C THR A 138 -0.45 10.21 -14.68
N THR A 139 -1.58 10.56 -14.07
CA THR A 139 -2.43 11.69 -14.51
C THR A 139 -1.90 13.06 -14.05
N ASP A 140 -1.20 13.12 -12.91
CA ASP A 140 -0.61 14.33 -12.32
C ASP A 140 0.93 14.25 -12.19
N TRP A 141 1.63 14.49 -13.30
CA TRP A 141 3.09 14.42 -13.34
C TRP A 141 3.76 15.62 -12.64
N GLU A 142 3.08 16.77 -12.59
CA GLU A 142 3.62 17.98 -11.95
C GLU A 142 3.84 17.76 -10.45
N THR A 143 2.91 17.07 -9.79
CA THR A 143 3.07 16.68 -8.38
C THR A 143 4.23 15.72 -8.18
N VAL A 144 4.47 14.78 -9.11
CA VAL A 144 5.64 13.88 -9.08
C VAL A 144 6.95 14.67 -9.12
N GLU A 145 7.09 15.60 -10.06
CA GLU A 145 8.29 16.43 -10.20
C GLU A 145 8.55 17.25 -8.94
N LYS A 146 7.51 17.83 -8.34
CA LYS A 146 7.60 18.58 -7.08
C LYS A 146 8.07 17.71 -5.91
N ARG A 147 7.69 16.43 -5.85
CA ARG A 147 8.12 15.49 -4.80
C ARG A 147 9.61 15.18 -4.90
N PHE A 148 10.10 14.90 -6.12
CA PHE A 148 11.51 14.56 -6.32
C PHE A 148 12.45 15.77 -6.35
N ALA A 149 11.95 16.98 -6.65
CA ALA A 149 12.72 18.21 -6.50
C ALA A 149 13.01 18.60 -5.04
N ARG A 150 12.28 18.02 -4.08
CA ARG A 150 12.40 18.29 -2.63
C ARG A 150 13.12 17.16 -1.85
N GLY A 151 13.50 16.08 -2.53
CA GLY A 151 14.03 14.85 -1.92
C GLY A 151 15.54 14.77 -1.85
#